data_AF-A0A1E5WKX6-F1
#
_entry.id   AF-A0A1E5WKX6-F1
#
_cell.length_a   1.000
_cell.length_b   1.000
_cell.length_c   1.000
_cell.angle_alpha   90.00
_cell.angle_beta   90.00
_cell.angle_gamma   90.00
#
_symmetry.space_group_name_H-M   'P 1'
#
loop_
_entity.id
_entity.type
_entity.pdbx_description
1 polymer ?
#
loop_
_entity_poly.entity_id
_entity_poly.type
_entity_poly.pdbx_seq_one_letter_code
_entity_poly.pdbx_strand_id
1 'polypeptide(L)'
;MEALREAQARLTVYVHPSNAADVRRAVARQLSALLFSYEERFDGVLLAHETKVVDEDEEKKKETVVKEDMQKETIAEEDKKEPKIVRAKILNGLVPYFGVRVHANLLLFSPQPDMILEGKVEMLGKESIHAIVLGVFSVAIMSEDIREKFKFKR
;
A
#
# COMPACT_ATOMS: atom_id res chain seq x y z
N MET A 1 -17.99 4.31 0.80
CA MET A 1 -17.28 4.84 1.98
C MET A 1 -16.17 5.74 1.48
N GLU A 2 -16.18 7.02 1.85
CA GLU A 2 -15.34 8.05 1.23
C GLU A 2 -13.88 8.02 1.70
N ALA A 3 -13.59 7.33 2.82
CA ALA A 3 -12.25 7.29 3.44
C ALA A 3 -11.28 6.29 2.82
N LEU A 4 -11.73 5.47 1.85
CA LEU A 4 -10.87 4.53 1.16
C LEU A 4 -10.24 5.21 -0.06
N ARG A 5 -8.92 5.17 -0.13
CA ARG A 5 -8.13 5.83 -1.19
C ARG A 5 -7.16 4.85 -1.83
N GLU A 6 -7.16 4.81 -3.16
CA GLU A 6 -6.12 4.14 -3.93
C GLU A 6 -4.95 5.09 -4.18
N ALA A 7 -3.72 4.61 -4.02
CA ALA A 7 -2.51 5.36 -4.29
C ALA A 7 -1.50 4.53 -5.08
N GLN A 8 -0.80 5.15 -6.02
CA GLN A 8 0.30 4.54 -6.76
C GLN A 8 1.62 5.09 -6.24
N ALA A 9 2.56 4.21 -5.92
CA ALA A 9 3.84 4.57 -5.34
C ALA A 9 5.01 3.90 -6.07
N ARG A 10 6.03 4.70 -6.41
CA ARG A 10 7.33 4.20 -6.86
C ARG A 10 8.28 4.20 -5.68
N LEU A 11 8.66 3.00 -5.23
CA LEU A 11 9.43 2.80 -4.01
C LEU A 11 10.75 2.10 -4.32
N THR A 12 11.78 2.38 -3.52
CA THR A 12 13.00 1.57 -3.48
C THR A 12 12.99 0.78 -2.18
N VAL A 13 12.96 -0.54 -2.32
CA VAL A 13 12.83 -1.48 -1.23
C VAL A 13 14.18 -2.16 -1.00
N TYR A 14 14.66 -2.12 0.24
CA TYR A 14 15.99 -2.60 0.59
C TYR A 14 15.93 -4.06 1.03
N VAL A 15 16.53 -4.93 0.24
CA VAL A 15 16.49 -6.38 0.45
C VAL A 15 17.85 -6.90 0.90
N HIS A 16 17.84 -7.75 1.93
CA HIS A 16 19.05 -8.42 2.43
C HIS A 16 19.52 -9.50 1.43
N PRO A 17 20.84 -9.73 1.23
CA PRO A 17 21.37 -10.71 0.27
C PRO A 17 20.86 -12.13 0.46
N SER A 18 20.57 -12.53 1.69
CA SER A 18 19.99 -13.86 1.98
C SER A 18 18.65 -14.09 1.27
N ASN A 19 17.95 -13.01 0.90
CA ASN A 19 16.68 -13.08 0.17
C ASN A 19 16.86 -12.84 -1.35
N ALA A 20 18.10 -12.81 -1.87
CA ALA A 20 18.37 -12.61 -3.29
C ALA A 20 17.79 -13.73 -4.17
N ALA A 21 17.62 -14.94 -3.62
CA ALA A 21 17.00 -16.04 -4.33
C ALA A 21 15.51 -15.78 -4.66
N ASP A 22 14.79 -15.01 -3.83
CA ASP A 22 13.39 -14.66 -4.03
C ASP A 22 13.10 -13.22 -3.60
N VAL A 23 13.46 -12.29 -4.49
CA VAL A 23 13.30 -10.85 -4.27
C VAL A 23 11.82 -10.46 -4.17
N ARG A 24 10.94 -11.07 -4.98
CA ARG A 24 9.51 -10.73 -5.01
C ARG A 24 8.87 -11.00 -3.65
N ARG A 25 9.15 -12.17 -3.06
CA ARG A 25 8.70 -12.51 -1.72
C ARG A 25 9.29 -11.59 -0.66
N ALA A 26 10.56 -11.24 -0.79
CA ALA A 26 11.23 -10.34 0.16
C ALA A 26 10.57 -8.95 0.19
N VAL A 27 10.28 -8.39 -0.98
CA VAL A 27 9.59 -7.10 -1.13
C VAL A 27 8.16 -7.20 -0.59
N ALA A 28 7.41 -8.22 -1.00
CA ALA A 28 6.05 -8.43 -0.52
C ALA A 28 6.01 -8.54 1.00
N ARG A 29 6.98 -9.24 1.62
CA ARG A 29 7.10 -9.35 3.08
C ARG A 29 7.33 -8.00 3.76
N GLN A 30 8.17 -7.13 3.19
CA GLN A 30 8.42 -5.80 3.76
C GLN A 30 7.20 -4.90 3.67
N LEU A 31 6.48 -4.91 2.55
CA LEU A 31 5.24 -4.12 2.41
C LEU A 31 4.10 -4.71 3.24
N SER A 32 4.03 -6.04 3.40
CA SER A 32 3.08 -6.68 4.31
C SER A 32 3.31 -6.33 5.78
N ALA A 33 4.55 -6.01 6.17
CA ALA A 33 4.85 -5.54 7.52
C ALA A 33 4.28 -4.14 7.81
N LEU A 34 3.89 -3.39 6.77
CA LEU A 34 3.27 -2.07 6.91
C LEU A 34 1.73 -2.14 6.93
N LEU A 35 1.13 -3.31 6.72
CA LEU A 35 -0.33 -3.46 6.75
C LEU A 35 -0.88 -3.08 8.13
N PHE A 36 -2.03 -2.41 8.12
CA PHE A 36 -2.71 -1.83 9.28
C PHE A 36 -1.89 -0.81 10.08
N SER A 37 -0.78 -0.32 9.52
CA SER A 37 0.02 0.76 10.11
C SER A 37 -0.23 2.07 9.37
N TYR A 38 -0.24 3.19 10.09
CA TYR A 38 -0.30 4.51 9.51
C TYR A 38 1.07 4.87 8.91
N GLU A 39 1.08 5.26 7.64
CA GLU A 39 2.30 5.65 6.93
C GLU A 39 2.20 7.11 6.51
N GLU A 40 3.07 7.95 7.09
CA GLU A 40 3.06 9.41 6.89
C GLU A 40 3.21 9.82 5.43
N ARG A 41 4.06 9.09 4.67
CA ARG A 41 4.29 9.37 3.24
C ARG A 41 3.02 9.26 2.40
N PHE A 42 2.05 8.49 2.87
CA PHE A 42 0.78 8.27 2.20
C PHE A 42 -0.41 8.79 2.99
N ASP A 43 -0.19 9.52 4.08
CA ASP A 43 -1.24 10.10 4.93
C ASP A 43 -2.45 9.16 5.14
N GLY A 44 -2.17 7.94 5.61
CA GLY A 44 -3.23 6.94 5.77
C GLY A 44 -2.72 5.60 6.28
N VAL A 45 -3.66 4.76 6.69
CA VAL A 45 -3.39 3.39 7.13
C VAL A 45 -3.38 2.46 5.92
N LEU A 46 -2.30 1.69 5.74
CA LEU A 46 -2.19 0.75 4.62
C LEU A 46 -3.06 -0.49 4.85
N LEU A 47 -4.07 -0.70 4.02
CA LEU A 47 -4.97 -1.86 4.08
C LEU A 47 -4.54 -3.02 3.20
N ALA A 48 -4.04 -2.71 2.00
CA ALA A 48 -3.61 -3.69 1.02
C ALA A 48 -2.53 -3.11 0.11
N HIS A 49 -1.72 -4.00 -0.47
CA HIS A 49 -0.74 -3.64 -1.48
C HIS A 49 -0.73 -4.67 -2.61
N GLU A 50 -0.52 -4.19 -3.82
CA GLU A 50 -0.19 -4.99 -4.99
C GLU A 50 1.15 -4.47 -5.54
N THR A 51 2.11 -5.36 -5.78
CA THR A 51 3.48 -4.94 -6.11
C THR A 51 3.95 -5.51 -7.44
N LYS A 52 4.61 -4.64 -8.22
CA LYS A 52 5.24 -4.97 -9.50
C LYS A 52 6.70 -4.53 -9.42
N VAL A 53 7.60 -5.51 -9.39
CA VAL A 53 9.05 -5.27 -9.44
C VAL A 53 9.39 -4.71 -10.82
N VAL A 54 10.12 -3.60 -10.85
CA VAL A 54 10.53 -2.93 -12.08
C VAL A 54 11.94 -3.42 -12.44
N ASP A 55 12.03 -4.16 -13.53
CA ASP A 55 13.32 -4.58 -14.09
C ASP A 55 13.91 -3.39 -14.89
N GLU A 56 15.16 -3.01 -14.63
CA GLU A 56 15.78 -1.84 -15.29
C GLU A 56 15.89 -2.00 -16.82
N ASP A 57 15.82 -3.23 -17.32
CA ASP A 57 15.89 -3.56 -18.74
C ASP A 57 14.56 -3.30 -19.48
N GLU A 58 13.42 -3.28 -18.78
CA GLU A 58 12.09 -3.00 -19.35
C GLU A 58 11.85 -1.49 -19.59
N GLU A 59 12.42 -0.61 -18.75
CA GLU A 59 12.31 0.85 -18.96
C GLU A 59 13.08 1.29 -20.22
N LYS A 60 14.23 0.66 -20.52
CA LYS A 60 15.00 0.94 -21.75
C LYS A 60 14.32 0.41 -23.02
N LYS A 61 13.65 -0.75 -22.94
CA LYS A 61 12.88 -1.31 -24.07
C LYS A 61 11.64 -0.47 -24.40
N LYS A 62 10.93 0.05 -23.38
CA LYS A 62 9.76 0.92 -23.62
C LYS A 62 10.13 2.27 -24.25
N GLU A 63 11.27 2.86 -23.91
CA GLU A 63 11.78 4.07 -24.58
C GLU A 63 12.19 3.84 -26.04
N THR A 64 12.58 2.62 -26.41
CA THR A 64 12.94 2.28 -27.80
C THR A 64 11.71 1.93 -28.65
N VAL A 65 10.74 1.20 -28.08
CA VAL A 65 9.52 0.76 -28.80
C VAL A 65 8.59 1.92 -29.16
N VAL A 66 8.50 2.98 -28.33
CA VAL A 66 7.69 4.18 -28.66
C VAL A 66 8.19 4.91 -29.93
N LYS A 67 9.44 4.68 -30.36
CA LYS A 67 9.95 5.23 -31.63
C LYS A 67 9.64 4.36 -32.85
N GLU A 68 9.23 3.10 -32.69
CA GLU A 68 9.18 2.12 -33.80
C GLU A 68 7.78 1.57 -34.13
N ASP A 69 6.75 1.83 -33.33
CA ASP A 69 5.42 1.26 -33.57
C ASP A 69 4.57 2.06 -34.60
N MET A 70 4.96 1.95 -35.87
CA MET A 70 4.00 1.74 -36.96
C MET A 70 4.31 0.39 -37.63
N GLN A 71 3.89 -0.72 -37.04
CA GLN A 71 3.21 -1.83 -37.74
C GLN A 71 3.03 -3.10 -36.89
N LYS A 72 1.76 -3.48 -36.75
CA LYS A 72 1.16 -4.83 -36.78
C LYS A 72 1.28 -5.79 -35.60
N GLU A 73 0.08 -6.08 -35.11
CA GLU A 73 -0.45 -7.29 -34.48
C GLU A 73 0.18 -8.60 -34.98
N THR A 74 0.45 -9.58 -34.08
CA THR A 74 -0.43 -10.76 -33.86
C THR A 74 0.22 -11.85 -32.97
N ILE A 75 -0.67 -12.57 -32.26
CA ILE A 75 -0.63 -13.97 -31.76
C ILE A 75 0.02 -14.24 -30.38
N ALA A 76 -0.81 -14.92 -29.57
CA ALA A 76 -0.55 -15.47 -28.24
C ALA A 76 0.19 -16.82 -28.32
N GLU A 77 1.17 -17.04 -27.44
CA GLU A 77 1.72 -18.37 -27.12
C GLU A 77 2.13 -18.49 -25.64
N GLU A 78 2.16 -19.74 -25.20
CA GLU A 78 1.94 -20.27 -23.86
C GLU A 78 3.14 -20.19 -22.90
N ASP A 79 2.81 -20.39 -21.62
CA ASP A 79 3.67 -20.47 -20.45
C ASP A 79 4.94 -21.31 -20.62
N LYS A 80 6.09 -20.63 -20.67
CA LYS A 80 7.33 -21.06 -20.02
C LYS A 80 7.94 -19.85 -19.31
N LYS A 81 7.68 -19.70 -18.01
CA LYS A 81 8.30 -18.65 -17.20
C LYS A 81 9.78 -18.98 -16.96
N GLU A 82 10.62 -18.58 -17.90
CA GLU A 82 12.05 -18.41 -17.65
C GLU A 82 12.25 -17.53 -16.40
N PRO A 83 13.29 -17.79 -15.58
CA PRO A 83 13.53 -17.01 -14.38
C PRO A 83 13.83 -15.56 -14.79
N LYS A 84 12.87 -14.65 -14.55
CA LYS A 84 13.06 -13.21 -14.74
C LYS A 84 14.17 -12.74 -13.81
N ILE A 85 15.33 -12.43 -14.39
CA ILE A 85 16.50 -11.93 -13.66
C ILE A 85 16.23 -10.48 -13.26
N VAL A 86 15.99 -10.25 -11.97
CA VAL A 86 15.81 -8.91 -11.41
C VAL A 86 17.17 -8.30 -11.12
N ARG A 87 17.53 -7.23 -11.83
CA ARG A 87 18.75 -6.45 -11.55
C ARG A 87 18.45 -5.39 -10.50
N ALA A 88 19.29 -5.32 -9.47
CA ALA A 88 19.15 -4.36 -8.37
C ALA A 88 20.48 -3.62 -8.14
N LYS A 89 20.38 -2.39 -7.64
CA LYS A 89 21.57 -1.56 -7.38
C LYS A 89 22.06 -1.79 -5.95
N ILE A 90 23.34 -2.14 -5.84
CA ILE A 90 24.04 -2.15 -4.55
C ILE A 90 24.39 -0.70 -4.23
N LEU A 91 23.96 -0.21 -3.07
CA LEU A 91 24.24 1.16 -2.64
C LEU A 91 25.54 1.19 -1.84
N ASN A 92 26.49 2.01 -2.28
CA ASN A 92 27.78 2.17 -1.63
C ASN A 92 27.59 2.70 -0.20
N GLY A 93 28.11 1.98 0.79
CA GLY A 93 27.99 2.30 2.23
C GLY A 93 26.88 1.56 2.97
N LEU A 94 25.90 0.97 2.26
CA LEU A 94 24.87 0.09 2.81
C LEU A 94 25.27 -1.38 2.58
N VAL A 95 26.37 -1.82 3.20
CA VAL A 95 26.70 -3.24 3.19
C VAL A 95 25.76 -3.95 4.20
N PRO A 96 25.01 -5.00 3.83
CA PRO A 96 25.00 -5.70 2.55
C PRO A 96 23.65 -5.59 1.78
N TYR A 97 22.82 -4.57 1.96
CA TYR A 97 21.49 -4.52 1.31
C TYR A 97 21.57 -4.05 -0.16
N PHE A 98 20.69 -4.57 -1.01
CA PHE A 98 20.51 -4.09 -2.38
C PHE A 98 19.13 -3.44 -2.55
N GLY A 99 19.08 -2.34 -3.32
CA GLY A 99 17.87 -1.57 -3.57
C GLY A 99 17.10 -2.08 -4.78
N VAL A 100 15.85 -2.46 -4.57
CA VAL A 100 14.93 -2.97 -5.59
C VAL A 100 13.87 -1.92 -5.89
N ARG A 101 13.77 -1.47 -7.13
CA ARG A 101 12.74 -0.52 -7.56
C ARG A 101 11.42 -1.26 -7.77
N VAL A 102 10.35 -0.79 -7.13
CA VAL A 102 9.02 -1.38 -7.26
C VAL A 102 7.96 -0.32 -7.50
N HIS A 103 6.96 -0.69 -8.29
CA HIS A 103 5.72 0.03 -8.40
C HIS A 103 4.67 -0.68 -7.54
N ALA A 104 4.06 0.03 -6.61
CA ALA A 104 3.07 -0.51 -5.71
C ALA A 104 1.74 0.24 -5.87
N ASN A 105 0.66 -0.50 -6.04
CA ASN A 105 -0.69 0.00 -5.85
C ASN A 105 -1.07 -0.26 -4.39
N LEU A 106 -1.46 0.79 -3.69
CA LEU A 106 -1.77 0.76 -2.26
C LEU A 106 -3.24 1.10 -2.07
N LEU A 107 -3.92 0.34 -1.23
CA LEU A 107 -5.24 0.69 -0.70
C LEU A 107 -5.04 1.25 0.70
N LEU A 108 -5.48 2.49 0.92
CA LEU A 108 -5.29 3.23 2.14
C LEU A 108 -6.64 3.56 2.78
N PHE A 109 -6.71 3.51 4.10
CA PHE A 109 -7.75 4.18 4.87
C PHE A 109 -7.21 5.55 5.31
N SER A 110 -7.74 6.61 4.72
CA SER A 110 -7.31 8.00 4.90
C SER A 110 -8.53 8.88 5.15
N PRO A 111 -9.15 8.80 6.34
CA PRO A 111 -10.26 9.68 6.69
C PRO A 111 -9.77 11.13 6.78
N GLN A 112 -10.49 12.04 6.15
CA GLN A 112 -10.22 13.47 6.19
C GLN A 112 -11.16 14.17 7.18
N PRO A 113 -10.81 15.38 7.68
CA PRO A 113 -11.74 16.20 8.44
C PRO A 113 -13.07 16.38 7.69
N ASP A 114 -14.17 16.48 8.43
CA ASP A 114 -15.54 16.64 7.93
C ASP A 114 -16.10 15.45 7.10
N MET A 115 -15.34 14.36 6.98
CA MET A 115 -15.79 13.15 6.30
C MET A 115 -16.79 12.37 7.16
N ILE A 116 -17.84 11.86 6.53
CA ILE A 116 -18.83 11.03 7.21
C ILE A 116 -18.34 9.58 7.23
N LEU A 117 -18.14 9.05 8.44
CA LEU A 117 -17.76 7.66 8.67
C LEU A 117 -18.92 6.90 9.32
N GLU A 118 -19.10 5.66 8.90
CA GLU A 118 -20.02 4.72 9.52
C GLU A 118 -19.23 3.71 10.35
N GLY A 119 -19.69 3.47 11.58
CA GLY A 119 -19.08 2.52 12.49
C GLY A 119 -20.11 1.88 13.40
N LYS A 120 -19.80 0.68 13.88
CA LYS A 120 -20.62 -0.02 14.86
C LYS A 120 -20.26 0.47 16.26
N VAL A 121 -21.25 0.89 17.05
CA VAL A 121 -21.04 1.23 18.45
C VAL A 121 -20.59 -0.02 19.23
N GLU A 122 -19.47 0.11 19.92
CA GLU A 122 -18.90 -0.95 20.76
C GLU A 122 -19.19 -0.69 22.24
N MET A 123 -18.99 0.55 22.69
CA MET A 123 -19.13 0.92 24.10
C MET A 123 -19.76 2.31 24.24
N LEU A 124 -20.67 2.45 25.20
CA LEU A 124 -21.29 3.71 25.59
C LEU A 124 -20.81 4.08 26.99
N GLY A 125 -20.09 5.19 27.10
CA GLY A 125 -19.69 5.80 28.36
C GLY A 125 -20.54 7.04 28.66
N LYS A 126 -20.38 7.57 29.88
CA LYS A 126 -20.97 8.86 30.26
C LYS A 126 -20.34 10.02 29.49
N GLU A 127 -19.04 9.91 29.20
CA GLU A 127 -18.23 10.99 28.59
C GLU A 127 -17.91 10.74 27.11
N SER A 128 -18.16 9.53 26.59
CA SER A 128 -17.78 9.18 25.23
C SER A 128 -18.65 8.05 24.64
N ILE A 129 -18.73 8.02 23.31
CA ILE A 129 -19.23 6.89 22.53
C ILE A 129 -18.06 6.30 21.76
N HIS A 130 -17.75 5.03 22.01
CA HIS A 130 -16.73 4.30 21.26
C HIS A 130 -17.39 3.48 20.15
N ALA A 131 -16.86 3.60 18.94
CA ALA A 131 -17.32 2.88 17.77
C ALA A 131 -16.14 2.27 17.01
N ILE A 132 -16.43 1.23 16.24
CA ILE A 132 -15.47 0.59 15.35
C ILE A 132 -15.90 0.84 13.91
N VAL A 133 -15.04 1.52 13.15
CA VAL A 133 -15.16 1.74 11.71
C VAL A 133 -14.45 0.60 10.96
N LEU A 134 -15.07 0.10 9.90
CA LEU A 134 -14.58 -1.03 9.08
C LEU A 134 -14.26 -2.32 9.88
N GLY A 135 -14.78 -2.45 11.11
CA GLY A 135 -14.51 -3.59 11.98
C GLY A 135 -13.11 -3.63 12.61
N VAL A 136 -12.24 -2.65 12.32
CA VAL A 136 -10.84 -2.64 12.80
C VAL A 136 -10.36 -1.29 13.34
N PHE A 137 -10.98 -0.17 12.96
CA PHE A 137 -10.53 1.16 13.36
C PHE A 137 -11.35 1.69 14.53
N SER A 138 -10.70 1.94 15.67
CA SER A 138 -11.35 2.53 16.83
C SER A 138 -11.57 4.02 16.64
N VAL A 139 -12.78 4.48 16.97
CA VAL A 139 -13.19 5.89 16.94
C VAL A 139 -13.89 6.22 18.24
N ALA A 140 -13.68 7.43 18.76
CA ALA A 140 -14.36 7.94 19.93
C ALA A 140 -15.02 9.28 19.60
N ILE A 141 -16.28 9.43 20.01
CA ILE A 141 -17.02 10.69 19.98
C ILE A 141 -17.13 11.17 21.41
N MET A 142 -16.56 12.33 21.71
CA MET A 142 -16.54 12.88 23.07
C MET A 142 -17.86 13.58 23.39
N SER A 143 -18.17 13.74 24.68
CA SER A 143 -19.44 14.30 25.14
C SER A 143 -19.72 15.72 24.64
N GLU A 144 -18.67 16.50 24.36
CA GLU A 144 -18.73 17.84 23.79
C GLU A 144 -19.30 17.84 22.36
N ASP A 145 -19.10 16.76 21.61
CA ASP A 145 -19.58 16.59 20.24
C ASP A 145 -20.96 15.90 20.17
N ILE A 146 -21.47 15.41 21.30
CA ILE A 146 -22.79 14.76 21.38
C ILE A 146 -23.88 15.82 21.56
N ARG A 147 -24.94 15.72 20.77
CA ARG A 147 -26.08 16.65 20.88
C ARG A 147 -26.72 16.57 22.26
N GLU A 148 -26.93 17.73 22.90
CA GLU A 148 -27.46 17.89 24.27
C GLU A 148 -28.81 17.18 24.53
N LYS A 149 -29.59 16.90 23.48
CA LYS A 149 -30.86 16.16 23.59
C LYS A 149 -30.66 14.72 24.07
N PHE A 150 -29.48 14.14 23.89
CA PHE A 150 -29.18 12.78 24.30
C PHE A 150 -28.74 12.78 25.77
N LYS A 151 -29.34 11.88 26.56
CA LYS A 151 -28.97 11.66 27.96
C LYS A 151 -28.44 10.25 28.12
N PHE A 152 -27.26 10.12 28.73
CA PHE A 152 -26.73 8.82 29.11
C PHE A 152 -27.61 8.21 30.20
N LYS A 153 -28.22 7.05 29.90
CA LYS A 153 -29.02 6.29 30.85
C LYS A 153 -28.17 5.12 31.36
N ARG A 154 -27.99 5.08 32.68
CA ARG A 154 -27.25 4.04 33.39
C ARG A 154 -28.06 2.76 33.52
#